data_AF-A0A7J5XLU2-F1
#
_entry.id   AF-A0A7J5XLU2-F1
#
_cell.length_a   1.000
_cell.length_b   1.000
_cell.length_c   1.000
_cell.angle_alpha   90.00
_cell.angle_beta   90.00
_cell.angle_gamma   90.00
#
_symmetry.space_group_name_H-M   'P 1'
#
loop_
_entity.id
_entity.type
_entity.pdbx_description
1 polymer ?
#
loop_
_entity_poly.entity_id
_entity_poly.type
_entity_poly.pdbx_seq_one_letter_code
_entity_poly.pdbx_strand_id
1 'polypeptide(L)'
;MALQTDCHVTVTESRQHQLTPDSASPAQILTLTVGSINPAVRPFDIRLISTEYAELREKLHAPIRNAANVVIHQTITELFLETFRAQVDLNRPYTLPSGQEVEPCIGCMQAPAGTKLLRLCHAEGADTESECQQCFCRPMWCLSCLGRWFASRQDQQRPETWLSSRVPCPTCRAKFCILDICVVN
;
A
#
# COMPACT_ATOMS: atom_id res chain seq x y z
N MET A 1 13.31 -28.55 -1.52
CA MET A 1 12.53 -27.39 -1.03
C MET A 1 11.81 -26.81 -2.23
N ALA A 2 10.49 -26.63 -2.17
CA ALA A 2 9.75 -25.96 -3.24
C ALA A 2 10.05 -24.45 -3.15
N LEU A 3 10.72 -23.91 -4.16
CA LEU A 3 10.98 -22.48 -4.26
C LEU A 3 9.68 -21.79 -4.71
N GLN A 4 9.40 -20.59 -4.21
CA GLN A 4 8.20 -19.81 -4.61
C GLN A 4 8.09 -19.61 -6.13
N THR A 5 9.21 -19.67 -6.85
CA THR A 5 9.29 -19.59 -8.33
C THR A 5 8.66 -20.77 -9.06
N ASP A 6 8.45 -21.89 -8.38
CA ASP A 6 7.96 -23.16 -8.94
C ASP A 6 6.45 -23.34 -8.73
N CYS A 7 5.74 -22.26 -8.39
CA CYS A 7 4.32 -22.26 -8.08
C CYS A 7 3.55 -21.34 -9.03
N HIS A 8 2.35 -21.77 -9.41
CA HIS A 8 1.35 -20.94 -10.06
C HIS A 8 0.21 -20.69 -9.08
N VAL A 9 -0.21 -19.42 -8.97
CA VAL A 9 -1.30 -19.01 -8.10
C VAL A 9 -2.44 -18.51 -8.99
N THR A 10 -3.64 -19.05 -8.81
CA THR A 10 -4.82 -18.64 -9.57
C THR A 10 -5.95 -18.28 -8.63
N VAL A 11 -6.52 -17.08 -8.76
CA VAL A 11 -7.78 -16.72 -8.09
C VAL A 11 -8.91 -17.45 -8.80
N THR A 12 -9.56 -18.38 -8.10
CA THR A 12 -10.58 -19.27 -8.65
C THR A 12 -11.99 -18.90 -8.23
N GLU A 13 -12.14 -18.23 -7.07
CA GLU A 13 -13.45 -17.86 -6.55
C GLU A 13 -13.42 -16.55 -5.76
N SER A 14 -14.55 -15.84 -5.76
CA SER A 14 -14.83 -14.71 -4.89
C SER A 14 -16.20 -14.90 -4.24
N ARG A 15 -16.28 -14.76 -2.91
CA ARG A 15 -17.55 -14.83 -2.16
C ARG A 15 -17.71 -13.65 -1.20
N GLN A 16 -18.84 -12.96 -1.28
CA GLN A 16 -19.22 -11.96 -0.27
C GLN A 16 -19.83 -12.64 0.95
N HIS A 17 -19.35 -12.25 2.14
CA HIS A 17 -19.90 -12.63 3.43
C HIS A 17 -20.43 -11.37 4.11
N GLN A 18 -21.68 -11.39 4.58
CA GLN A 18 -22.29 -10.25 5.26
C GLN A 18 -21.76 -10.03 6.68
N LEU A 19 -21.18 -11.07 7.28
CA LEU A 19 -20.61 -11.07 8.63
C LEU A 19 -19.34 -11.93 8.62
N THR A 20 -18.21 -11.35 9.02
CA THR A 20 -16.97 -12.09 9.29
C THR A 20 -16.75 -12.19 10.81
N PRO A 21 -16.16 -13.27 11.33
CA PRO A 21 -15.96 -13.45 12.78
C PRO A 21 -15.19 -12.29 13.45
N ASP A 22 -14.29 -11.65 12.70
CA ASP A 22 -13.43 -10.57 13.19
C ASP A 22 -13.91 -9.16 12.85
N SER A 23 -15.00 -9.00 12.07
CA SER A 23 -15.52 -7.68 11.70
C SER A 23 -17.01 -7.70 11.36
N ALA A 24 -17.75 -6.72 11.90
CA ALA A 24 -19.18 -6.50 11.62
C ALA A 24 -19.48 -5.87 10.23
N SER A 25 -18.51 -5.92 9.31
CA SER A 25 -18.59 -5.34 7.98
C SER A 25 -18.65 -6.45 6.92
N PRO A 26 -19.38 -6.26 5.81
CA PRO A 26 -19.34 -7.18 4.69
C PRO A 26 -17.90 -7.34 4.17
N ALA A 27 -17.45 -8.58 3.99
CA ALA A 27 -16.12 -8.90 3.52
C ALA A 27 -16.19 -9.82 2.29
N GLN A 28 -15.42 -9.49 1.25
CA GLN A 28 -15.21 -10.40 0.12
C GLN A 28 -14.04 -11.32 0.45
N ILE A 29 -14.27 -12.63 0.39
CA ILE A 29 -13.22 -13.65 0.54
C ILE A 29 -12.85 -14.16 -0.85
N LEU A 30 -11.56 -14.16 -1.15
CA LEU A 30 -10.98 -14.73 -2.35
C LEU A 30 -10.46 -16.14 -2.05
N THR A 31 -10.73 -17.09 -2.93
CA THR A 31 -10.11 -18.42 -2.92
C THR A 31 -9.05 -18.46 -4.02
N LEU A 32 -7.82 -18.79 -3.64
CA LEU A 32 -6.70 -18.90 -4.57
C LEU A 32 -6.19 -20.34 -4.54
N THR A 33 -6.15 -20.97 -5.71
CA THR A 33 -5.54 -22.29 -5.87
C THR A 33 -4.06 -22.12 -6.15
N VAL A 34 -3.23 -22.72 -5.31
CA VAL A 34 -1.78 -22.80 -5.44
C VAL A 34 -1.43 -24.16 -6.01
N GLY A 35 -0.90 -24.19 -7.23
CA GLY A 35 -0.34 -25.39 -7.82
C GLY A 35 1.18 -25.28 -7.96
N SER A 36 1.87 -26.41 -7.90
CA SER A 36 3.31 -26.48 -8.12
C SER A 36 3.60 -27.13 -9.48
N ILE A 37 4.72 -26.75 -10.09
CA ILE A 37 5.29 -27.50 -11.21
C ILE A 37 5.87 -28.85 -10.75
N ASN A 38 6.16 -29.01 -9.46
CA ASN A 38 6.61 -30.26 -8.89
C ASN A 38 5.41 -31.22 -8.69
N PRO A 39 5.33 -32.34 -9.43
CA PRO A 39 4.18 -33.25 -9.37
C PRO A 39 4.03 -33.97 -8.02
N ALA A 40 5.06 -33.98 -7.18
CA ALA A 40 4.98 -34.52 -5.82
C ALA A 40 4.18 -33.62 -4.86
N VAL A 41 3.99 -32.34 -5.23
CA VAL A 41 3.25 -31.36 -4.42
C VAL A 41 1.82 -31.28 -4.96
N ARG A 42 0.86 -31.67 -4.13
CA ARG A 42 -0.56 -31.58 -4.49
C ARG A 42 -1.02 -30.11 -4.46
N PRO A 43 -1.87 -29.68 -5.40
CA PRO A 43 -2.49 -28.36 -5.33
C PRO A 43 -3.31 -28.21 -4.05
N PHE A 44 -3.36 -26.98 -3.54
CA PHE A 44 -4.15 -26.62 -2.37
C PHE A 44 -4.73 -25.22 -2.50
N ASP A 45 -5.79 -24.94 -1.76
CA ASP A 45 -6.43 -23.64 -1.74
C ASP A 45 -6.02 -22.82 -0.52
N ILE A 46 -5.80 -21.53 -0.72
CA ILE A 46 -5.70 -20.53 0.33
C ILE A 46 -6.86 -19.54 0.21
N ARG A 47 -7.27 -18.97 1.34
CA ARG A 47 -8.37 -18.00 1.40
C ARG A 47 -7.89 -16.76 2.14
N LEU A 48 -8.23 -15.59 1.61
CA LEU A 48 -7.94 -14.30 2.23
C LEU A 48 -9.06 -13.31 1.95
N ILE A 49 -9.11 -12.25 2.76
CA ILE A 49 -10.00 -11.11 2.52
C ILE A 49 -9.45 -10.33 1.32
N SER A 50 -10.33 -9.81 0.46
CA SER A 50 -9.94 -9.06 -0.75
C SER A 50 -9.04 -7.86 -0.44
N THR A 51 -9.19 -7.25 0.73
CA THR A 51 -8.36 -6.12 1.21
C THR A 51 -6.88 -6.48 1.40
N GLU A 52 -6.56 -7.76 1.58
CA GLU A 52 -5.19 -8.26 1.74
C GLU A 52 -4.56 -8.70 0.40
N TYR A 53 -5.36 -8.75 -0.66
CA TYR A 53 -4.95 -9.26 -1.97
C TYR A 53 -3.76 -8.48 -2.55
N ALA A 54 -3.76 -7.16 -2.44
CA ALA A 54 -2.68 -6.31 -2.96
C ALA A 54 -1.35 -6.58 -2.23
N GLU A 55 -1.38 -6.78 -0.92
CA GLU A 55 -0.19 -7.09 -0.11
C GLU A 55 0.35 -8.49 -0.42
N LEU A 56 -0.54 -9.48 -0.56
CA LEU A 56 -0.16 -10.82 -0.99
C LEU A 56 0.49 -10.81 -2.38
N ARG A 57 -0.08 -10.05 -3.32
CA ARG A 57 0.45 -9.89 -4.69
C ARG A 57 1.83 -9.25 -4.70
N GLU A 58 2.10 -8.31 -3.81
CA GLU A 58 3.43 -7.69 -3.68
C GLU A 58 4.48 -8.66 -3.12
N LYS A 59 4.09 -9.44 -2.10
CA LYS A 59 5.00 -10.39 -1.43
C LYS A 59 5.25 -11.67 -2.23
N LEU A 60 4.37 -12.02 -3.16
CA LEU A 60 4.55 -13.17 -4.04
C LEU A 60 5.45 -12.81 -5.23
N HIS A 61 6.58 -13.49 -5.35
CA HIS A 61 7.43 -13.39 -6.55
C HIS A 61 6.81 -14.05 -7.80
N ALA A 62 5.80 -14.92 -7.62
CA ALA A 62 5.09 -15.58 -8.72
C ALA A 62 3.86 -14.76 -9.16
N PRO A 63 3.57 -14.65 -10.47
CA PRO A 63 2.39 -13.93 -10.95
C PRO A 63 1.10 -14.64 -10.51
N ILE A 64 0.14 -13.85 -10.01
CA ILE A 64 -1.21 -14.34 -9.70
C ILE A 64 -2.09 -14.18 -10.95
N ARG A 65 -2.69 -15.28 -11.39
CA ARG A 65 -3.66 -15.30 -12.51
C ARG A 65 -5.08 -15.18 -11.97
N ASN A 66 -5.96 -14.54 -12.73
CA ASN A 66 -7.40 -14.56 -12.42
C ASN A 66 -8.10 -15.55 -13.36
N ALA A 67 -8.89 -16.46 -12.79
CA ALA A 67 -9.80 -17.27 -13.59
C ALA A 67 -10.85 -16.37 -14.26
N ALA A 68 -11.31 -16.78 -15.45
CA ALA A 68 -12.36 -16.05 -16.15
C ALA A 68 -13.60 -15.95 -15.24
N ASN A 69 -14.19 -14.75 -15.18
CA ASN A 69 -15.40 -14.42 -14.41
C ASN A 69 -15.22 -14.26 -12.88
N VAL A 70 -13.99 -14.22 -12.36
CA VAL A 70 -13.76 -13.84 -10.96
C VAL A 70 -13.61 -12.31 -10.87
N VAL A 71 -14.57 -11.65 -10.21
CA VAL A 71 -14.51 -10.22 -9.91
C VAL A 71 -13.91 -10.02 -8.53
N ILE A 72 -12.79 -9.32 -8.45
CA ILE A 72 -12.19 -8.87 -7.19
C ILE A 72 -12.70 -7.46 -6.94
N HIS A 73 -13.53 -7.27 -5.92
CA HIS A 73 -14.01 -5.96 -5.51
C HIS A 73 -12.94 -5.33 -4.63
N GLN A 74 -12.15 -4.45 -5.22
CA GLN A 74 -11.22 -3.62 -4.47
C GLN A 74 -11.94 -2.39 -3.93
N THR A 75 -11.64 -2.02 -2.69
CA THR A 75 -12.13 -0.75 -2.14
C THR A 75 -11.47 0.42 -2.87
N ILE A 76 -12.13 1.58 -2.90
CA ILE A 76 -11.52 2.83 -3.43
C ILE A 76 -10.19 3.12 -2.72
N THR A 77 -10.10 2.76 -1.43
CA THR A 77 -8.86 2.90 -0.66
C THR A 77 -7.75 1.99 -1.19
N GLU A 78 -8.02 0.74 -1.55
CA GLU A 78 -7.02 -0.16 -2.14
C GLU A 78 -6.51 0.34 -3.49
N LEU A 79 -7.43 0.74 -4.39
CA LEU A 79 -7.07 1.32 -5.69
C LEU A 79 -6.23 2.59 -5.53
N PHE A 80 -6.61 3.42 -4.55
CA PHE A 80 -5.82 4.59 -4.19
C PHE A 80 -4.43 4.20 -3.68
N LEU A 81 -4.29 3.22 -2.80
CA LEU A 81 -2.98 2.83 -2.24
C LEU A 81 -2.02 2.30 -3.32
N GLU A 82 -2.53 1.57 -4.31
CA GLU A 82 -1.75 1.14 -5.48
C GLU A 82 -1.26 2.34 -6.28
N THR A 83 -2.17 3.28 -6.59
CA THR A 83 -1.83 4.50 -7.34
C THR A 83 -0.89 5.41 -6.55
N PHE A 84 -1.15 5.56 -5.25
CA PHE A 84 -0.36 6.35 -4.31
C PHE A 84 1.09 5.88 -4.29
N ARG A 85 1.31 4.56 -4.18
CA ARG A 85 2.65 3.98 -4.24
C ARG A 85 3.33 4.30 -5.56
N ALA A 86 2.66 4.03 -6.68
CA ALA A 86 3.21 4.27 -8.01
C ALA A 86 3.61 5.75 -8.21
N GLN A 87 2.83 6.68 -7.65
CA GLN A 87 3.18 8.12 -7.68
C GLN A 87 4.36 8.46 -6.77
N VAL A 88 4.42 7.90 -5.55
CA VAL A 88 5.53 8.16 -4.62
C VAL A 88 6.85 7.57 -5.12
N ASP A 89 6.81 6.44 -5.84
CA ASP A 89 8.01 5.82 -6.44
C ASP A 89 8.64 6.70 -7.55
N LEU A 90 7.90 7.69 -8.09
CA LEU A 90 8.42 8.68 -9.04
C LEU A 90 9.10 9.87 -8.35
N ASN A 91 8.90 10.05 -7.04
CA ASN A 91 9.51 11.14 -6.31
C ASN A 91 11.01 10.90 -6.08
N ARG A 92 11.74 11.98 -5.81
CA ARG A 92 13.16 11.88 -5.42
C ARG A 92 13.27 11.03 -4.13
N PRO A 93 14.13 10.00 -4.09
CA PRO A 93 14.36 9.23 -2.87
C PRO A 93 15.12 10.06 -1.82
N TYR A 94 14.96 9.70 -0.55
CA TYR A 94 15.68 10.28 0.57
C TYR A 94 16.82 9.36 1.00
N THR A 95 18.05 9.85 0.91
CA THR A 95 19.24 9.16 1.42
C THR A 95 19.38 9.39 2.92
N LEU A 96 19.49 8.31 3.69
CA LEU A 96 19.73 8.42 5.13
C LEU A 96 21.11 9.03 5.42
N PRO A 97 21.20 9.95 6.39
CA PRO A 97 22.49 10.40 6.91
C PRO A 97 23.30 9.22 7.47
N SER A 98 24.62 9.26 7.27
CA SER A 98 25.53 8.22 7.75
C SER A 98 25.38 7.99 9.26
N GLY A 99 25.19 6.73 9.67
CA GLY A 99 25.04 6.33 11.06
C GLY A 99 23.62 6.43 11.62
N GLN A 100 22.64 6.84 10.83
CA GLN A 100 21.23 6.80 11.24
C GLN A 100 20.59 5.45 10.91
N GLU A 101 20.17 4.72 11.94
CA GLU A 101 19.40 3.48 11.77
C GLU A 101 17.91 3.76 11.56
N VAL A 102 17.26 2.85 10.85
CA VAL A 102 15.82 2.89 10.59
C VAL A 102 15.09 2.12 11.69
N GLU A 103 14.29 2.84 12.48
CA GLU A 103 13.41 2.24 13.48
C GLU A 103 12.22 1.51 12.81
N PRO A 104 11.57 0.55 13.50
CA PRO A 104 10.31 -0.02 13.04
C PRO A 104 9.25 1.06 12.79
N CYS A 105 8.44 0.86 11.75
CA CYS A 105 7.32 1.74 11.44
C CYS A 105 6.35 1.82 12.62
N ILE A 106 6.09 3.02 13.12
CA ILE A 106 5.23 3.23 14.30
C ILE A 106 3.75 2.87 14.07
N GLY A 107 3.34 2.77 12.79
CA GLY A 107 1.99 2.35 12.41
C GLY A 107 1.75 0.84 12.53
N CYS A 108 2.55 0.02 11.83
CA CYS A 108 2.35 -1.44 11.81
C CYS A 108 3.26 -2.22 12.76
N MET A 109 4.39 -1.64 13.20
CA MET A 109 5.46 -2.31 13.96
C MET A 109 6.04 -3.57 13.31
N GLN A 110 5.78 -3.80 12.02
CA GLN A 110 6.16 -5.02 11.29
C GLN A 110 7.23 -4.79 10.22
N ALA A 111 7.32 -3.56 9.70
CA ALA A 111 8.25 -3.18 8.64
C ALA A 111 9.13 -2.03 9.12
N PRO A 112 10.34 -1.84 8.57
CA PRO A 112 11.14 -0.65 8.83
C PRO A 112 10.40 0.62 8.38
N ALA A 113 10.67 1.75 9.03
CA ALA A 113 10.23 3.05 8.54
C ALA A 113 10.86 3.35 7.17
N GLY A 114 10.03 3.53 6.15
CA GLY A 114 10.48 3.59 4.75
C GLY A 114 10.17 4.91 4.05
N THR A 115 9.64 5.91 4.76
CA THR A 115 9.25 7.18 4.15
C THR A 115 9.74 8.38 4.95
N LYS A 116 10.13 9.44 4.22
CA LYS A 116 10.50 10.75 4.74
C LYS A 116 9.62 11.80 4.06
N LEU A 117 9.08 12.73 4.84
CA LEU A 117 8.39 13.91 4.32
C LEU A 117 9.39 15.06 4.14
N LEU A 118 9.50 15.57 2.92
CA LEU A 118 10.29 16.74 2.55
C LEU A 118 9.46 17.62 1.61
N ARG A 119 9.45 18.94 1.83
CA ARG A 119 8.71 19.86 0.96
C ARG A 119 9.42 19.92 -0.41
N LEU A 120 8.88 19.24 -1.40
CA LEU A 120 9.44 19.12 -2.75
C LEU A 120 8.51 19.67 -3.84
N CYS A 121 7.22 19.81 -3.53
CA CYS A 121 6.20 20.32 -4.47
C CYS A 121 6.41 21.77 -4.95
N HIS A 122 7.46 22.45 -4.48
CA HIS A 122 7.83 23.84 -4.84
C HIS A 122 9.06 23.96 -5.74
N ALA A 123 9.64 22.86 -6.21
CA ALA A 123 10.76 22.93 -7.13
C ALA A 123 10.28 23.34 -8.53
N GLU A 124 10.44 24.64 -8.82
CA GLU A 124 10.31 25.36 -10.10
C GLU A 124 8.91 25.39 -10.77
N GLY A 125 8.24 26.56 -10.66
CA GLY A 125 7.18 26.98 -11.59
C GLY A 125 5.73 26.87 -11.12
N ALA A 126 5.46 26.35 -9.91
CA ALA A 126 4.10 26.27 -9.36
C ALA A 126 3.86 27.34 -8.29
N ASP A 127 2.70 27.99 -8.39
CA ASP A 127 2.20 29.13 -7.61
C ASP A 127 2.71 29.27 -6.17
N THR A 128 2.90 30.53 -5.80
CA THR A 128 3.33 31.09 -4.50
C THR A 128 2.46 30.75 -3.28
N GLU A 129 1.52 29.79 -3.36
CA GLU A 129 0.58 29.46 -2.29
C GLU A 129 0.44 27.95 -1.99
N SER A 130 1.46 27.12 -2.22
CA SER A 130 1.35 25.77 -1.64
C SER A 130 1.46 25.83 -0.10
N GLU A 131 0.33 25.48 0.54
CA GLU A 131 0.15 25.31 1.98
C GLU A 131 1.01 24.18 2.59
N CYS A 132 1.78 23.44 1.78
CA CYS A 132 2.67 22.40 2.29
C CYS A 132 3.78 23.03 3.14
N GLN A 133 4.06 22.41 4.28
CA GLN A 133 5.00 22.90 5.28
C GLN A 133 6.21 21.96 5.35
N GLN A 134 7.36 22.51 5.74
CA GLN A 134 8.54 21.69 5.99
C GLN A 134 8.30 20.77 7.18
N CYS A 135 8.48 19.47 6.98
CA CYS A 135 8.42 18.47 8.04
C CYS A 135 9.85 18.15 8.53
N PHE A 136 10.03 18.14 9.86
CA PHE A 136 11.31 17.82 10.51
C PHE A 136 11.33 16.45 11.21
N CYS A 137 10.23 15.69 11.14
CA CYS A 137 10.17 14.35 11.71
C CYS A 137 11.20 13.41 11.06
N ARG A 138 11.81 12.52 11.85
CA ARG A 138 12.60 11.39 11.32
C ARG A 138 11.70 10.46 10.48
N PRO A 139 12.25 9.61 9.59
CA PRO A 139 11.50 8.50 9.02
C PRO A 139 10.93 7.63 10.14
N MET A 140 9.60 7.53 10.23
CA MET A 140 8.91 6.76 11.27
C MET A 140 7.79 5.87 10.72
N TRP A 141 7.48 5.99 9.43
CA TRP A 141 6.35 5.29 8.79
C TRP A 141 6.84 4.53 7.56
N CYS A 142 6.36 3.30 7.37
CA CYS A 142 6.47 2.62 6.08
C CYS A 142 5.48 3.22 5.07
N LEU A 143 5.73 3.01 3.78
CA LEU A 143 4.94 3.59 2.70
C LEU A 143 3.46 3.20 2.80
N SER A 144 3.17 1.94 3.12
CA SER A 144 1.81 1.42 3.25
C SER A 144 1.03 2.09 4.38
N CYS A 145 1.65 2.25 5.56
CA CYS A 145 0.98 2.91 6.69
C CYS A 145 0.78 4.41 6.45
N LEU A 146 1.75 5.09 5.82
CA LEU A 146 1.59 6.50 5.46
C LEU A 146 0.50 6.68 4.40
N GLY A 147 0.42 5.81 3.40
CA GLY A 147 -0.64 5.82 2.39
C GLY A 147 -2.03 5.60 2.99
N ARG A 148 -2.18 4.66 3.92
CA ARG A 148 -3.46 4.44 4.64
C ARG A 148 -3.85 5.66 5.46
N TRP A 149 -2.89 6.29 6.14
CA TRP A 149 -3.12 7.56 6.83
C TRP A 149 -3.60 8.65 5.86
N PHE A 150 -2.93 8.79 4.72
CA PHE A 150 -3.29 9.75 3.69
C PHE A 150 -4.73 9.52 3.21
N ALA A 151 -5.09 8.28 2.84
CA ALA A 151 -6.43 7.89 2.42
C ALA A 151 -7.49 8.19 3.49
N SER A 152 -7.16 7.96 4.77
CA SER A 152 -8.06 8.22 5.90
C SER A 152 -8.43 9.69 6.08
N ARG A 153 -7.68 10.62 5.48
CA ARG A 153 -7.92 12.06 5.58
C ARG A 153 -8.71 12.60 4.39
N GLN A 154 -9.09 11.74 3.45
CA GLN A 154 -9.74 12.15 2.21
C GLN A 154 -11.25 12.21 2.33
N ASP A 155 -11.85 13.04 1.47
CA ASP A 155 -13.28 13.10 1.24
C ASP A 155 -13.72 11.87 0.43
N GLN A 156 -14.42 10.93 1.08
CA GLN A 156 -14.89 9.69 0.46
C GLN A 156 -15.90 9.92 -0.68
N GLN A 157 -16.52 11.10 -0.75
CA GLN A 157 -17.45 11.45 -1.82
C GLN A 157 -16.75 11.99 -3.07
N ARG A 158 -15.45 12.33 -2.97
CA ARG A 158 -14.68 12.96 -4.05
C ARG A 158 -13.32 12.28 -4.29
N PRO A 159 -13.29 10.99 -4.67
CA PRO A 159 -12.08 10.20 -4.91
C PRO A 159 -11.13 10.82 -5.95
N GLU A 160 -11.66 11.54 -6.94
CA GLU A 160 -10.89 12.24 -7.97
C GLU A 160 -9.95 13.32 -7.41
N THR A 161 -10.23 13.82 -6.20
CA THR A 161 -9.41 14.86 -5.56
C THR A 161 -8.25 14.32 -4.74
N TRP A 162 -8.24 13.01 -4.42
CA TRP A 162 -7.37 12.44 -3.40
C TRP A 162 -5.88 12.65 -3.69
N LEU A 163 -5.41 12.42 -4.91
CA LEU A 163 -3.99 12.59 -5.27
C LEU A 163 -3.54 14.07 -5.23
N SER A 164 -4.46 15.00 -5.42
CA SER A 164 -4.18 16.44 -5.41
C SER A 164 -4.31 17.09 -4.02
N SER A 165 -4.75 16.32 -3.03
CA SER A 165 -5.06 16.84 -1.70
C SER A 165 -3.80 17.02 -0.84
N ARG A 166 -4.01 17.68 0.30
CA ARG A 166 -2.99 17.91 1.32
C ARG A 166 -3.50 17.39 2.64
N VAL A 167 -2.64 16.71 3.39
CA VAL A 167 -2.98 16.11 4.68
C VAL A 167 -1.93 16.47 5.73
N PRO A 168 -2.28 16.47 7.02
CA PRO A 168 -1.30 16.70 8.07
C PRO A 168 -0.40 15.47 8.26
N CYS A 169 0.89 15.69 8.50
CA CYS A 169 1.81 14.67 8.99
C CYS A 169 1.19 13.99 10.24
N PRO A 170 1.15 12.65 10.31
CA PRO A 170 0.54 11.94 11.45
C PRO A 170 1.24 12.23 12.78
N THR A 171 2.48 12.74 12.75
CA THR A 171 3.27 13.02 13.95
C THR A 171 3.31 14.51 14.30
N CYS A 172 3.77 15.39 13.41
CA CYS A 172 3.93 16.82 13.71
C CYS A 172 2.85 17.73 13.11
N ARG A 173 1.90 17.16 12.35
CA ARG A 173 0.82 17.87 11.66
C ARG A 173 1.23 18.87 10.57
N ALA A 174 2.51 18.99 10.24
CA ALA A 174 2.96 19.73 9.07
C ALA A 174 2.20 19.25 7.83
N LYS A 175 1.52 20.16 7.12
CA LYS A 175 0.76 19.82 5.91
C LYS A 175 1.71 19.35 4.81
N PHE A 176 1.35 18.31 4.09
CA PHE A 176 2.12 17.78 2.96
C PHE A 176 1.19 17.23 1.88
N CYS A 177 1.68 17.14 0.64
CA CYS A 177 1.02 16.48 -0.48
C CYS A 177 1.80 15.23 -0.94
N ILE A 178 1.27 14.48 -1.90
CA ILE A 178 1.91 13.25 -2.38
C ILE A 178 3.33 13.46 -2.93
N LEU A 179 3.61 14.63 -3.51
CA LEU A 179 4.92 15.00 -4.06
C LEU A 179 5.98 15.23 -2.98
N ASP A 180 5.56 15.45 -1.73
CA ASP A 180 6.47 15.70 -0.60
C ASP A 180 6.95 14.40 0.07
N ILE A 181 6.53 13.24 -0.45
CA ILE A 181 6.83 11.93 0.14
C ILE A 181 8.03 11.32 -0.58
N CYS A 182 9.10 11.04 0.16
CA CYS A 182 10.29 10.38 -0.36
C CYS A 182 10.39 8.96 0.21
N VAL A 183 10.65 7.97 -0.64
CA VAL A 183 11.06 6.63 -0.19
C VAL A 183 12.48 6.71 0.37
N VAL A 184 12.72 6.04 1.49
CA VAL A 184 14.04 5.97 2.12
C VAL A 184 14.88 4.89 1.44
N ASN A 185 16.05 5.28 0.94
CA ASN A 185 17.05 4.39 0.33
C ASN A 185 18.37 4.41 1.09
#